data_AF-A0A9X8VFH1-F1
#
_entry.id   AF-A0A9X8VFH1-F1
#
_cell.length_a   1.000
_cell.length_b   1.000
_cell.length_c   1.000
_cell.angle_alpha   90.00
_cell.angle_beta   90.00
_cell.angle_gamma   90.00
#
_symmetry.space_group_name_H-M   'P 1'
#
loop_
_entity.id
_entity.type
_entity.pdbx_description
1 polymer ?
#
loop_
_entity_poly.entity_id
_entity_poly.type
_entity_poly.pdbx_seq_one_letter_code
_entity_poly.pdbx_strand_id
1 'polypeptide(L)' 'LTWHTPALPLVQPPMSELNKLAETLNKAKNITLMCGSGCAGAHDEVVKLAELLQAPVVHALRGKEHIEWDNPYSVGMTG' A
#
# COMPACT_ATOMS: atom_id res chain seq x y z
N LEU A 1 -12.90 39.88 -0.81
CA LEU A 1 -12.27 38.89 -1.70
C LEU A 1 -12.29 37.56 -0.97
N THR A 2 -13.06 36.60 -1.46
CA THR A 2 -13.16 35.26 -0.83
C THR A 2 -12.14 34.36 -1.52
N TRP A 3 -11.14 33.91 -0.79
CA TRP A 3 -10.16 32.93 -1.30
C TRP A 3 -10.79 31.54 -1.29
N HIS A 4 -10.75 30.85 -2.44
CA HIS A 4 -11.13 29.44 -2.55
C HIS A 4 -9.87 28.60 -2.63
N THR A 5 -9.55 27.87 -1.56
CA THR A 5 -8.42 26.94 -1.55
C THR A 5 -8.68 25.85 -2.61
N PRO A 6 -7.76 25.65 -3.58
CA PRO A 6 -7.95 24.62 -4.59
C PRO A 6 -7.89 23.24 -3.94
N ALA A 7 -8.84 22.36 -4.31
CA ALA A 7 -8.76 20.95 -3.96
C ALA A 7 -7.58 20.31 -4.70
N LEU A 8 -6.86 19.42 -4.01
CA LEU A 8 -5.86 18.58 -4.66
C LEU A 8 -6.56 17.62 -5.64
N PRO A 9 -5.93 17.28 -6.78
CA PRO A 9 -6.50 16.31 -7.70
C PRO A 9 -6.59 14.94 -7.03
N LEU A 10 -7.69 14.22 -7.28
CA LEU A 10 -7.79 12.81 -6.92
C LEU A 10 -6.96 11.99 -7.93
N VAL A 11 -5.85 11.42 -7.48
CA VAL A 11 -4.97 10.57 -8.29
C VAL A 11 -5.21 9.11 -7.92
N GLN A 12 -5.93 8.39 -8.76
CA GLN A 12 -6.16 6.95 -8.60
C GLN A 12 -6.25 6.26 -9.97
N PRO A 13 -5.95 4.96 -10.06
CA PRO A 13 -6.23 4.19 -11.27
C PRO A 13 -7.73 4.18 -11.61
N PRO A 14 -8.10 4.02 -12.88
CA PRO A 14 -9.50 3.83 -13.25
C PRO A 14 -10.02 2.49 -12.69
N MET A 15 -11.32 2.43 -12.39
CA MET A 15 -11.95 1.26 -11.78
C MET A 15 -11.74 -0.04 -12.57
N SER A 16 -11.64 0.04 -13.91
CA SER A 16 -11.35 -1.13 -14.75
C SER A 16 -9.99 -1.77 -14.45
N GLU A 17 -8.98 -0.97 -14.13
CA GLU A 17 -7.64 -1.47 -13.80
C GLU A 17 -7.60 -1.99 -12.36
N LEU A 18 -8.34 -1.38 -11.43
CA LEU A 18 -8.49 -1.90 -10.07
C LEU A 18 -9.16 -3.28 -10.06
N ASN A 19 -10.19 -3.49 -10.88
CA ASN A 19 -10.84 -4.79 -11.02
C ASN A 19 -9.89 -5.87 -11.56
N LYS A 20 -9.07 -5.54 -12.57
CA LYS A 20 -8.05 -6.46 -13.11
C LYS A 20 -6.99 -6.80 -12.07
N LEU A 21 -6.55 -5.82 -11.28
CA LEU A 21 -5.61 -6.06 -10.18
C LEU A 21 -6.22 -7.00 -9.13
N ALA A 22 -7.46 -6.74 -8.71
CA ALA A 22 -8.16 -7.60 -7.76
C ALA A 22 -8.29 -9.04 -8.28
N GLU A 23 -8.67 -9.23 -9.55
CA GLU A 23 -8.72 -10.56 -10.17
C GLU A 23 -7.36 -11.26 -10.20
N THR A 24 -6.28 -10.50 -10.46
CA THR A 24 -4.91 -11.03 -10.48
C THR A 24 -4.49 -11.48 -9.09
N LEU A 25 -4.73 -10.65 -8.06
CA LEU A 25 -4.42 -10.96 -6.68
C LEU A 25 -5.22 -12.18 -6.20
N ASN A 26 -6.52 -12.25 -6.50
CA ASN A 26 -7.38 -13.38 -6.11
C ASN A 26 -6.96 -14.74 -6.73
N LYS A 27 -6.22 -14.73 -7.85
CA LYS A 27 -5.72 -15.94 -8.53
C LYS A 27 -4.30 -16.32 -8.08
N ALA A 28 -3.56 -15.40 -7.47
CA ALA A 28 -2.20 -15.63 -7.04
C ALA A 28 -2.16 -16.45 -5.74
N LYS A 29 -1.06 -17.20 -5.54
CA LYS A 29 -0.90 -18.08 -4.37
C LYS A 29 0.15 -17.58 -3.37
N ASN A 30 1.19 -16.92 -3.88
CA ASN A 30 2.33 -16.48 -3.08
C ASN A 30 2.56 -14.99 -3.38
N ILE A 31 1.90 -14.13 -2.61
CA ILE A 31 1.98 -12.68 -2.77
C ILE A 31 2.90 -12.13 -1.69
N THR A 32 3.80 -11.22 -2.07
CA THR A 32 4.60 -10.41 -1.14
C THR A 32 4.41 -8.95 -1.51
N LEU A 33 4.19 -8.09 -0.52
CA LEU A 33 4.14 -6.64 -0.71
C LEU A 33 5.53 -6.06 -0.47
N MET A 34 6.02 -5.25 -1.41
CA MET A 34 7.26 -4.48 -1.26
C MET A 34 6.90 -3.00 -1.13
N CYS A 35 7.08 -2.42 0.06
CA CYS A 35 6.62 -1.08 0.39
C CYS A 35 7.78 -0.09 0.51
N GLY A 36 7.62 1.10 -0.07
CA GLY A 36 8.59 2.20 0.01
C GLY A 36 8.03 3.44 0.70
N SER A 37 8.72 4.58 0.58
CA SER A 37 8.26 5.86 1.16
C SER A 37 6.93 6.35 0.56
N GLY A 38 6.53 5.83 -0.60
CA GLY A 38 5.22 6.14 -1.21
C GLY A 38 4.03 5.66 -0.39
N CYS A 39 4.23 4.79 0.61
CA CYS A 39 3.17 4.36 1.53
C CYS A 39 2.95 5.33 2.70
N ALA A 40 3.65 6.46 2.75
CA ALA A 40 3.46 7.47 3.79
C ALA A 40 1.99 7.90 3.90
N GLY A 41 1.42 7.76 5.11
CA GLY A 41 0.01 8.08 5.39
C GLY A 41 -1.00 7.00 4.99
N ALA A 42 -0.55 5.85 4.48
CA ALA A 42 -1.40 4.72 4.07
C ALA A 42 -1.08 3.43 4.85
N HIS A 43 -0.66 3.56 6.10
CA HIS A 43 -0.24 2.44 6.94
C HIS A 43 -1.36 1.40 7.10
N ASP A 44 -2.52 1.85 7.60
CA ASP A 44 -3.66 1.00 7.90
C ASP A 44 -4.18 0.28 6.66
N GLU A 45 -4.19 0.95 5.51
CA GLU A 45 -4.60 0.36 4.23
C GLU A 45 -3.64 -0.74 3.77
N VAL A 46 -2.33 -0.54 3.93
CA VAL A 46 -1.31 -1.54 3.59
C VAL A 46 -1.42 -2.75 4.52
N VAL A 47 -1.56 -2.54 5.84
CA VAL A 47 -1.71 -3.63 6.81
C VAL A 47 -2.98 -4.42 6.53
N LYS A 48 -4.10 -3.75 6.25
CA LYS A 48 -5.36 -4.40 5.90
C LYS A 48 -5.27 -5.19 4.58
N LEU A 49 -4.55 -4.68 3.60
CA LEU A 49 -4.32 -5.41 2.35
C LEU A 49 -3.45 -6.66 2.59
N ALA A 50 -2.40 -6.53 3.41
CA ALA A 50 -1.55 -7.65 3.81
C ALA A 50 -2.34 -8.73 4.56
N GLU A 51 -3.24 -8.33 5.47
CA GLU A 51 -4.18 -9.21 6.15
C GLU A 51 -5.10 -9.94 5.15
N LEU A 52 -5.76 -9.21 4.25
CA LEU A 52 -6.68 -9.82 3.29
C LEU A 52 -5.98 -10.85 2.39
N LEU A 53 -4.77 -10.53 1.95
CA LEU A 53 -3.99 -11.38 1.05
C LEU A 53 -3.17 -12.44 1.77
N GLN A 54 -3.11 -12.40 3.12
CA GLN A 54 -2.18 -13.19 3.93
C GLN A 54 -0.73 -13.08 3.41
N ALA A 55 -0.32 -11.86 3.07
CA ALA A 55 0.93 -11.59 2.37
C ALA A 55 1.98 -10.96 3.32
N PRO A 56 3.23 -11.45 3.34
CA PRO A 56 4.32 -10.76 4.03
C PRO A 56 4.61 -9.39 3.40
N VAL A 57 5.00 -8.43 4.24
CA VAL A 57 5.35 -7.07 3.86
C VAL A 57 6.85 -6.84 4.08
N VAL A 58 7.58 -6.69 2.99
CA VAL A 58 8.97 -6.22 2.99
C VAL A 58 8.95 -4.71 2.77
N HIS A 59 9.87 -3.97 3.39
CA HIS A 59 9.99 -2.54 3.14
C HIS A 59 11.40 -2.14 2.67
N ALA A 60 11.46 -1.08 1.85
CA ALA A 60 12.70 -0.40 1.53
C ALA A 60 13.15 0.49 2.69
N LEU A 61 14.42 0.93 2.69
CA LEU A 61 15.00 1.77 3.75
C LEU A 61 14.14 3.01 4.05
N ARG A 62 13.72 3.73 3.01
CA ARG A 62 12.88 4.94 3.14
C ARG A 62 11.41 4.64 3.44
N GLY A 63 11.00 3.38 3.44
CA GLY A 63 9.66 2.93 3.84
C GLY A 63 9.57 2.55 5.33
N LYS A 64 10.71 2.35 6.00
CA LYS A 64 10.79 1.82 7.38
C LYS A 64 9.88 2.57 8.35
N GLU A 65 9.98 3.90 8.37
CA GLU A 65 9.21 4.75 9.30
C GLU A 65 7.69 4.74 9.04
N HIS A 66 7.25 4.28 7.86
CA HIS A 66 5.85 4.30 7.47
C HIS A 66 5.16 2.93 7.63
N ILE A 67 5.91 1.83 7.64
CA ILE A 67 5.35 0.48 7.46
C ILE A 67 5.77 -0.52 8.55
N GLU A 68 6.93 -0.35 9.19
CA GLU A 68 7.46 -1.40 10.07
C GLU A 68 6.74 -1.49 11.42
N TRP A 69 6.28 -0.36 11.96
CA TRP A 69 5.63 -0.30 13.26
C TRP A 69 4.22 -0.87 13.20
N ASP A 70 3.76 -1.54 14.28
CA ASP A 70 2.40 -2.12 14.42
C ASP A 70 1.90 -2.93 13.20
N ASN A 71 2.81 -3.60 12.50
CA ASN A 71 2.51 -4.38 11.32
C ASN A 71 2.88 -5.86 11.53
N PRO A 72 1.91 -6.73 11.87
CA PRO A 72 2.13 -8.17 12.09
C PRO A 72 2.68 -8.91 10.85
N TYR A 73 2.52 -8.33 9.67
CA TYR A 73 2.97 -8.90 8.40
C TYR A 73 4.36 -8.42 8.00
N SER A 74 4.96 -7.49 8.76
CA SER A 74 6.30 -6.97 8.50
C SER A 74 7.34 -8.08 8.64
N VAL A 75 8.11 -8.30 7.58
CA VAL A 75 9.25 -9.24 7.57
C VAL A 75 10.59 -8.51 7.43
N GLY A 76 10.61 -7.21 7.71
CA GLY A 76 11.80 -6.38 7.68
C GLY A 76 12.19 -5.90 6.27
N MET A 77 13.49 -5.75 6.06
CA MET A 77 14.08 -5.25 4.81
C MET A 77 14.90 -6.33 4.12
N THR A 78 15.00 -6.21 2.80
CA THR A 78 15.96 -6.95 1.99
C THR A 78 16.90 -5.98 1.28
N GLY A 79 18.18 -6.35 1.12
CA GLY A 79 19.22 -5.51 0.54
C GLY A 79 20.18 -4.95 1.58
#